data_AF-A0A7C4CTQ5-F1
#
_entry.id   AF-A0A7C4CTQ5-F1
#
_cell.length_a   1.000
_cell.length_b   1.000
_cell.length_c   1.000
_cell.angle_alpha   90.00
_cell.angle_beta   90.00
_cell.angle_gamma   90.00
#
_symmetry.space_group_name_H-M   'P 1'
#
loop_
_entity.id
_entity.type
_entity.pdbx_description
1 polymer ?
#
loop_
_entity_poly.entity_id
_entity_poly.type
_entity_poly.pdbx_seq_one_letter_code
_entity_poly.pdbx_strand_id
1 'polypeptide(L)'
;MSVVKQIIYFKEPGPKNTDDVLDCVLKRIKEGDIKTVVVASTSGETGVKFAKALKGLCNVIVVSHEEMKREYKEEILRLGGKPLDKTHLPLHARGMDAIRNSFYTLGQGFKVCVEIILIAS
;
A
#
# COMPACT_ATOMS: atom_id res chain seq x y z
N MET A 1 6.43 -29.26 -8.83
CA MET A 1 5.08 -28.64 -8.88
C MET A 1 5.23 -27.22 -9.40
N SER A 2 4.41 -26.82 -10.37
CA SER A 2 4.33 -25.44 -10.87
C SER A 2 3.09 -24.76 -10.31
N VAL A 3 3.19 -23.47 -9.96
CA VAL A 3 2.05 -22.65 -9.52
C VAL A 3 1.78 -21.60 -10.60
N VAL A 4 0.52 -21.44 -10.99
CA VAL A 4 0.08 -20.41 -11.95
C VAL A 4 -0.53 -19.26 -11.16
N LYS A 5 -0.15 -18.02 -11.50
CA LYS A 5 -0.66 -16.78 -10.89
C LYS A 5 -1.06 -15.79 -11.97
N GLN A 6 -2.12 -15.03 -11.70
CA GLN A 6 -2.56 -13.94 -12.57
C GLN A 6 -1.80 -12.66 -12.23
N ILE A 7 -1.43 -11.91 -13.27
CA ILE A 7 -0.87 -10.56 -13.16
C ILE A 7 -1.62 -9.63 -14.11
N ILE A 8 -1.87 -8.39 -13.68
CA ILE A 8 -2.57 -7.37 -14.46
C ILE A 8 -1.60 -6.21 -14.69
N TYR A 9 -1.50 -5.77 -15.95
CA TYR A 9 -0.73 -4.61 -16.35
C TYR A 9 -1.67 -3.49 -16.75
N PHE A 10 -1.58 -2.35 -16.05
CA PHE A 10 -2.31 -1.16 -16.42
C PHE A 10 -1.57 -0.42 -17.53
N LYS A 11 -2.29 0.01 -18.56
CA LYS A 11 -1.72 0.74 -19.70
C LYS A 11 -1.10 2.08 -19.28
N GLU A 12 -1.71 2.74 -18.30
CA GLU A 12 -1.29 4.05 -17.80
C GLU A 12 -1.29 4.07 -16.28
N PRO A 13 -0.35 4.79 -15.64
CA PRO A 13 -0.37 4.98 -14.20
C PRO A 13 -1.46 5.95 -13.76
N GLY A 14 -1.73 5.97 -12.45
CA GLY A 14 -2.52 7.02 -11.81
C GLY A 14 -3.62 6.52 -10.88
N PRO A 15 -4.32 7.45 -10.20
CA PRO A 15 -5.34 7.14 -9.19
C PRO A 15 -6.57 6.44 -9.78
N LYS A 16 -6.82 6.56 -11.08
CA LYS A 16 -7.88 5.87 -11.82
C LYS A 16 -7.84 4.34 -11.68
N ASN A 17 -6.67 3.76 -11.38
CA ASN A 17 -6.50 2.32 -11.22
C ASN A 17 -6.78 1.83 -9.78
N THR A 18 -7.09 2.72 -8.83
CA THR A 18 -7.14 2.37 -7.39
C THR A 18 -8.20 1.31 -7.08
N ASP A 19 -9.38 1.42 -7.71
CA ASP A 19 -10.45 0.42 -7.58
C ASP A 19 -10.02 -0.94 -8.15
N ASP A 20 -9.46 -0.95 -9.36
CA ASP A 20 -8.99 -2.19 -9.98
C ASP A 20 -7.88 -2.86 -9.16
N VAL A 21 -6.97 -2.07 -8.57
CA VAL A 21 -5.93 -2.58 -7.67
C VAL A 21 -6.54 -3.20 -6.42
N LEU A 22 -7.56 -2.56 -5.83
CA LEU A 22 -8.27 -3.11 -4.68
C LEU A 22 -8.93 -4.45 -5.01
N ASP A 23 -9.55 -4.57 -6.19
CA ASP A 23 -10.12 -5.82 -6.68
C ASP A 23 -9.06 -6.91 -6.88
N CYS A 24 -7.88 -6.55 -7.39
CA CYS A 24 -6.75 -7.47 -7.50
C CYS A 24 -6.29 -7.97 -6.12
N VAL A 25 -6.21 -7.06 -5.14
CA VAL A 25 -5.81 -7.40 -3.76
C VAL A 25 -6.84 -8.32 -3.11
N LEU A 26 -8.14 -8.04 -3.26
CA LEU A 26 -9.22 -8.90 -2.77
C LEU A 26 -9.14 -10.31 -3.36
N LYS A 27 -8.87 -10.44 -4.67
CA LYS A 27 -8.68 -11.75 -5.31
C LYS A 27 -7.45 -12.47 -4.76
N ARG A 28 -6.33 -11.75 -4.58
CA ARG A 28 -5.07 -12.32 -4.09
C ARG A 28 -5.17 -12.79 -2.64
N ILE A 29 -5.87 -12.06 -1.77
CA ILE A 29 -6.07 -12.44 -0.36
C ILE A 29 -6.87 -13.73 -0.21
N LYS A 30 -7.84 -13.98 -1.11
CA LYS A 30 -8.66 -15.22 -1.08
C LYS A 30 -7.83 -16.49 -1.27
N GLU A 31 -6.59 -16.38 -1.75
CA GLU A 31 -5.66 -17.52 -1.81
C GLU A 31 -5.17 -17.97 -0.42
N GLY A 32 -5.37 -17.15 0.63
CA GLY A 32 -5.31 -17.57 2.03
C GLY A 32 -3.93 -17.50 2.71
N ASP A 33 -2.88 -17.09 2.00
CA ASP A 33 -1.50 -17.00 2.49
C ASP A 33 -1.07 -15.58 2.91
N ILE A 34 -1.95 -14.58 2.75
CA ILE A 34 -1.69 -13.18 3.14
C ILE A 34 -2.46 -12.82 4.40
N LYS A 35 -1.72 -12.37 5.43
CA LYS A 35 -2.31 -11.93 6.72
C LYS A 35 -2.33 -10.41 6.90
N THR A 36 -1.50 -9.69 6.15
CA THR A 36 -1.33 -8.24 6.30
C THR A 36 -1.19 -7.59 4.94
N VAL A 37 -1.88 -6.47 4.75
CA VAL A 37 -1.76 -5.58 3.59
C VAL A 37 -1.26 -4.22 4.06
N VAL A 38 -0.23 -3.71 3.40
CA VAL A 38 0.33 -2.38 3.65
C VAL A 38 -0.07 -1.46 2.50
N VAL A 39 -0.62 -0.29 2.80
CA VAL A 39 -1.20 0.64 1.83
C VAL A 39 -0.57 2.02 2.00
N ALA A 40 0.02 2.56 0.93
CA ALA A 40 0.46 3.95 0.90
C ALA A 40 -0.75 4.87 0.73
N SER A 41 -0.89 5.88 1.57
CA SER A 41 -1.99 6.84 1.47
C SER A 41 -1.64 8.16 2.17
N THR A 42 -1.26 9.18 1.39
CA THR A 42 -0.84 10.50 1.91
C THR A 42 -1.91 11.14 2.79
N SER A 43 -3.10 11.38 2.23
CA SER A 43 -4.22 12.02 2.95
C SER A 43 -4.89 11.09 3.96
N GLY A 44 -4.89 9.79 3.70
CA GLY A 44 -5.63 8.76 4.45
C GLY A 44 -6.84 8.17 3.69
N GLU A 45 -7.30 8.82 2.62
CA GLU A 45 -8.50 8.43 1.86
C GLU A 45 -8.39 7.03 1.25
N THR A 46 -7.28 6.72 0.58
CA THR A 46 -7.04 5.37 0.02
C THR A 46 -6.92 4.33 1.13
N GLY A 47 -6.33 4.72 2.27
CA GLY A 47 -6.25 3.88 3.47
C GLY A 47 -7.62 3.47 4.00
N VAL A 48 -8.56 4.42 4.13
CA VAL A 48 -9.95 4.14 4.53
C VAL A 48 -10.62 3.17 3.56
N LYS A 49 -10.45 3.40 2.25
CA LYS A 49 -11.02 2.54 1.20
C LYS A 49 -10.57 1.09 1.34
N PHE A 50 -9.27 0.87 1.50
CA PHE A 50 -8.70 -0.47 1.70
C PHE A 50 -9.09 -1.08 3.04
N ALA A 51 -9.02 -0.32 4.14
CA ALA A 51 -9.40 -0.78 5.47
C ALA A 51 -10.87 -1.24 5.50
N LYS A 52 -11.76 -0.53 4.80
CA LYS A 52 -13.18 -0.88 4.70
C LYS A 52 -13.39 -2.18 3.92
N ALA A 53 -12.76 -2.30 2.75
CA ALA A 53 -12.93 -3.45 1.87
C ALA A 53 -12.28 -4.74 2.42
N LEU A 54 -11.20 -4.60 3.19
CA LEU A 54 -10.44 -5.73 3.75
C LEU A 54 -10.81 -6.06 5.20
N LYS A 55 -11.82 -5.38 5.75
CA LYS A 55 -12.25 -5.54 7.14
C LYS A 55 -12.61 -7.01 7.42
N GLY A 56 -11.93 -7.60 8.41
CA GLY A 56 -12.13 -9.00 8.80
C GLY A 56 -11.48 -10.04 7.89
N LEU A 57 -10.82 -9.63 6.79
CA LEU A 57 -10.09 -10.54 5.90
C LEU A 57 -8.60 -10.61 6.24
N CYS A 58 -7.99 -9.48 6.59
CA CYS A 58 -6.58 -9.37 6.95
C CYS A 58 -6.32 -8.11 7.78
N ASN A 59 -5.10 -8.00 8.34
CA ASN A 59 -4.64 -6.75 8.94
C ASN A 59 -4.36 -5.71 7.86
N VAL A 60 -4.71 -4.45 8.09
CA VAL A 60 -4.41 -3.34 7.18
C VAL A 60 -3.53 -2.32 7.89
N ILE A 61 -2.36 -2.04 7.33
CA ILE A 61 -1.46 -0.98 7.79
C ILE A 61 -1.47 0.11 6.73
N VAL A 62 -1.81 1.33 7.13
CA VAL A 62 -1.85 2.48 6.23
C VAL A 62 -0.65 3.37 6.54
N VAL A 63 0.20 3.64 5.56
CA VAL A 63 1.44 4.39 5.73
C VAL A 63 1.38 5.72 4.99
N SER A 64 1.80 6.79 5.66
CA SER A 64 2.02 8.12 5.09
C SER A 64 3.31 8.73 5.63
N HIS A 65 4.05 9.42 4.76
CA HIS A 65 5.17 10.26 5.16
C HIS A 65 4.70 11.62 5.70
N GLU A 66 3.49 12.04 5.34
CA GLU A 66 2.82 13.24 5.83
C GLU A 66 1.87 12.91 6.96
N GLU A 67 1.32 13.94 7.61
CA GLU A 67 0.20 13.79 8.53
C GLU A 67 -1.09 13.48 7.77
N MET A 68 -1.76 12.39 8.15
CA MET A 68 -3.08 12.09 7.57
C MET A 68 -4.13 13.06 8.11
N LYS A 69 -5.21 13.29 7.35
CA LYS A 69 -6.36 14.00 7.88
C LYS A 69 -6.95 13.22 9.06
N ARG A 70 -7.25 13.94 10.14
CA ARG A 70 -7.76 13.36 11.38
C ARG A 70 -8.98 12.46 11.17
N GLU A 71 -9.93 12.89 10.35
CA GLU A 71 -11.14 12.14 10.00
C GLU A 71 -10.84 10.76 9.40
N TYR A 72 -9.87 10.67 8.49
CA TYR A 72 -9.49 9.41 7.86
C TYR A 72 -8.68 8.53 8.80
N LYS A 73 -7.81 9.13 9.62
CA LYS A 73 -7.04 8.40 10.63
C LYS A 73 -7.95 7.72 11.66
N GLU A 74 -8.94 8.46 12.17
CA GLU A 74 -9.95 7.93 13.09
C GLU A 74 -10.78 6.83 12.42
N GLU A 75 -11.18 7.01 11.15
CA GLU A 75 -11.93 5.99 10.42
C GLU A 75 -11.12 4.71 10.17
N ILE A 76 -9.83 4.82 9.81
CA ILE A 76 -8.94 3.66 9.66
C ILE A 76 -8.90 2.86 10.97
N LEU A 77 -8.74 3.54 12.11
CA LEU A 77 -8.75 2.89 13.43
C LEU A 77 -10.09 2.21 13.73
N ARG A 78 -11.23 2.87 13.45
CA ARG A 78 -12.58 2.28 13.62
C ARG A 78 -12.79 1.04 12.76
N LEU A 79 -12.16 0.99 11.59
CA LEU A 79 -12.21 -0.17 10.69
C LEU A 79 -11.25 -1.30 11.10
N GLY A 80 -10.44 -1.10 12.14
CA GLY A 80 -9.45 -2.07 12.62
C GLY A 80 -8.09 -2.00 11.89
N GLY A 81 -7.90 -0.98 11.05
CA GLY A 81 -6.62 -0.69 10.43
C GLY A 81 -5.66 0.06 11.36
N LYS A 82 -4.37 0.03 11.05
CA LYS A 82 -3.31 0.73 11.78
C LYS A 82 -2.74 1.86 10.92
N PRO A 83 -3.06 3.13 11.22
CA PRO A 83 -2.44 4.27 10.53
C PRO A 83 -1.06 4.56 11.11
N LEU A 84 -0.07 4.71 10.23
CA LEU A 84 1.30 5.14 10.49
C LEU A 84 1.57 6.38 9.62
N ASP A 85 1.46 7.56 10.22
CA ASP A 85 1.69 8.85 9.55
C ASP A 85 2.93 9.55 10.10
N LYS A 86 3.36 10.64 9.44
CA LYS A 86 4.63 11.35 9.77
C LYS A 86 5.85 10.41 9.79
N THR A 87 5.84 9.41 8.92
CA THR A 87 6.92 8.43 8.83
C THR A 87 8.12 9.01 8.06
N HIS A 88 9.29 8.43 8.30
CA HIS A 88 10.49 8.74 7.51
C HIS A 88 10.40 8.09 6.11
N LEU A 89 11.28 8.51 5.20
CA LEU A 89 11.37 7.97 3.84
C LEU A 89 12.70 7.23 3.63
N PRO A 90 12.75 5.90 3.90
CA PRO A 90 13.99 5.12 3.86
C PRO A 90 14.79 5.28 2.57
N LEU A 91 14.12 5.33 1.42
CA LEU A 91 14.79 5.38 0.11
C LEU A 91 15.24 6.79 -0.28
N HIS A 92 15.00 7.79 0.57
CA HIS A 92 15.50 9.16 0.41
C HIS A 92 16.68 9.46 1.35
N ALA A 93 17.13 8.49 2.13
CA ALA A 93 18.35 8.62 2.92
C ALA A 93 19.59 8.80 2.01
N ARG A 94 20.63 9.47 2.54
CA ARG A 94 21.89 9.68 1.82
C ARG A 94 22.46 8.33 1.35
N GLY A 95 22.79 8.23 0.06
CA GLY A 95 23.34 7.02 -0.54
C GLY A 95 22.31 6.04 -1.13
N MET A 96 21.00 6.32 -0.99
CA MET A 96 19.94 5.46 -1.53
C MET A 96 19.51 5.81 -2.96
N ASP A 97 20.09 6.85 -3.58
CA ASP A 97 19.65 7.38 -4.88
C ASP A 97 19.66 6.32 -5.98
N ALA A 98 20.72 5.51 -6.07
CA ALA A 98 20.83 4.46 -7.08
C ALA A 98 19.75 3.38 -6.89
N ILE A 99 19.47 2.99 -5.64
CA ILE A 99 18.44 1.98 -5.32
C ILE A 99 17.05 2.54 -5.64
N ARG A 100 16.76 3.76 -5.20
CA ARG A 100 15.51 4.46 -5.48
C ARG A 100 15.26 4.60 -6.99
N ASN A 101 16.27 5.03 -7.74
CA ASN A 101 16.19 5.20 -9.19
C ASN A 101 16.01 3.85 -9.91
N SER A 102 16.62 2.79 -9.39
CA SER A 102 16.42 1.43 -9.90
C SER A 102 14.96 1.00 -9.74
N PHE A 103 14.31 1.25 -8.60
CA PHE A 103 12.89 0.93 -8.44
C PHE A 103 11.96 1.80 -9.28
N TYR A 104 12.35 3.05 -9.59
CA TYR A 104 11.56 3.87 -10.51
C TYR A 104 11.48 3.31 -11.93
N THR A 105 12.42 2.45 -12.35
CA THR A 105 12.32 1.73 -13.64
C THR A 105 11.12 0.78 -13.70
N LEU A 106 10.61 0.33 -12.54
CA LEU A 106 9.40 -0.48 -12.39
C LEU A 106 8.16 0.37 -12.07
N GLY A 107 8.29 1.69 -12.09
CA GLY A 107 7.24 2.65 -11.81
C GLY A 107 7.26 3.21 -10.38
N GLN A 108 6.73 4.42 -10.23
CA GLN A 108 6.67 5.12 -8.94
C GLN A 108 5.91 4.31 -7.87
N GLY A 109 4.82 3.65 -8.24
CA GLY A 109 4.05 2.81 -7.33
C GLY A 109 4.87 1.65 -6.77
N PHE A 110 5.68 0.99 -7.59
CA PHE A 110 6.53 -0.12 -7.16
C PHE A 110 7.57 0.34 -6.12
N LYS A 111 8.27 1.44 -6.40
CA LYS A 111 9.18 2.07 -5.43
C LYS A 111 8.48 2.36 -4.11
N VAL A 112 7.28 2.95 -4.15
CA VAL A 112 6.50 3.28 -2.95
C VAL A 112 6.11 2.02 -2.18
N CYS A 113 5.70 0.94 -2.86
CA CYS A 113 5.40 -0.34 -2.20
C CYS A 113 6.60 -0.87 -1.40
N VAL A 114 7.81 -0.84 -1.97
CA VAL A 114 9.03 -1.26 -1.25
C VAL A 114 9.28 -0.36 -0.05
N GLU A 115 9.13 0.95 -0.21
CA GLU A 115 9.38 1.92 0.85
C GLU A 115 8.45 1.76 2.06
N ILE A 116 7.13 1.60 1.84
CA ILE A 116 6.17 1.45 2.94
C ILE A 116 6.28 0.10 3.65
N ILE A 117 6.76 -0.95 2.96
CA ILE A 117 7.03 -2.24 3.59
C ILE A 117 8.18 -2.09 4.58
N LEU A 118 9.25 -1.36 4.23
CA LEU A 118 10.37 -1.08 5.15
C LEU A 118 9.92 -0.27 6.38
N ILE A 119 8.97 0.67 6.20
CA ILE A 119 8.42 1.46 7.31
C ILE A 119 7.53 0.62 8.23
N ALA A 120 6.79 -0.34 7.68
CA ALA A 120 5.85 -1.19 8.42
C ALA A 120 6.48 -2.46 9.02
N SER A 121 7.77 -2.70 8.75
CA SER A 121 8.53 -3.88 9.22
C SER A 121 8.85 -3.82 10.72
#